data_AF-A0A7Z0SDB0-F1
#
_entry.id   AF-A0A7Z0SDB0-F1
#
_cell.length_a   1.000
_cell.length_b   1.000
_cell.length_c   1.000
_cell.angle_alpha   90.00
_cell.angle_beta   90.00
_cell.angle_gamma   90.00
#
_symmetry.space_group_name_H-M   'P 1'
#
loop_
_entity.id
_entity.type
_entity.pdbx_description
1 polymer ?
#
loop_
_entity_poly.entity_id
_entity_poly.type
_entity_poly.pdbx_seq_one_letter_code
_entity_poly.pdbx_strand_id
1 'polypeptide(L)'
;MFQATQALIDKKMAASSVIELMETVSEVFGDDTWVSNWRFYNNTLQLTGQSGSASNLIASLEKTKLFKNTKFISPVTKDKRSGLERFKISTEVIKEQHTDAEAE
;
A
#
# COMPACT_ATOMS: atom_id res chain seq x y z
N MET A 1 -10.96 -4.74 33.28
CA MET A 1 -10.16 -5.88 32.77
C MET A 1 -10.41 -6.20 31.28
N PHE A 2 -11.29 -5.48 30.56
CA PHE A 2 -11.62 -5.74 29.14
C PHE A 2 -10.79 -4.95 28.10
N GLN A 3 -10.10 -3.87 28.50
CA GLN A 3 -9.37 -3.01 27.55
C GLN A 3 -8.14 -3.68 26.90
N ALA A 4 -7.45 -4.56 27.64
CA ALA A 4 -6.29 -5.27 27.11
C ALA A 4 -6.66 -6.26 25.99
N THR A 5 -7.86 -6.85 26.07
CA THR A 5 -8.37 -7.77 25.06
C THR A 5 -8.81 -7.04 23.79
N GLN A 6 -9.45 -5.87 23.93
CA GLN A 6 -9.87 -5.07 22.77
C GLN A 6 -8.68 -4.57 21.95
N ALA A 7 -7.64 -4.04 22.60
CA ALA A 7 -6.43 -3.60 21.89
C ALA A 7 -5.72 -4.74 21.12
N LEU A 8 -5.80 -5.98 21.61
CA LEU A 8 -5.27 -7.16 20.91
C LEU A 8 -6.15 -7.57 19.73
N ILE A 9 -7.47 -7.45 19.86
CA ILE A 9 -8.44 -7.71 18.78
C ILE A 9 -8.28 -6.66 17.68
N ASP A 10 -8.20 -5.37 18.02
CA ASP A 10 -7.98 -4.27 17.08
C ASP A 10 -6.64 -4.46 16.33
N LYS A 11 -5.58 -4.87 17.04
CA LYS A 11 -4.28 -5.18 16.42
C LYS A 11 -4.35 -6.40 15.49
N LYS A 12 -5.15 -7.42 15.84
CA LYS A 12 -5.37 -8.60 15.00
C LYS A 12 -6.20 -8.27 13.75
N MET A 13 -7.25 -7.45 13.89
CA MET A 13 -8.06 -6.97 12.77
C MET A 13 -7.26 -6.04 11.84
N ALA A 14 -6.39 -5.18 12.40
CA ALA A 14 -5.45 -4.38 11.61
C ALA A 14 -4.43 -5.24 10.85
N ALA A 15 -4.04 -6.41 11.38
CA ALA A 15 -3.16 -7.34 10.69
C ALA A 15 -3.84 -8.00 9.48
N SER A 16 -5.14 -8.30 9.57
CA SER A 16 -5.93 -8.78 8.42
C SER A 16 -5.98 -7.75 7.28
N SER A 17 -6.02 -6.45 7.60
CA SER A 17 -5.97 -5.37 6.59
C SER A 17 -4.62 -5.26 5.87
N VAL A 18 -3.49 -5.48 6.56
CA VAL A 18 -2.16 -5.33 5.95
C VAL A 18 -1.87 -6.42 4.90
N ILE A 19 -2.28 -7.65 5.17
CA ILE A 19 -2.06 -8.78 4.25
C ILE A 19 -2.84 -8.55 2.95
N GLU A 20 -4.09 -8.07 3.04
CA GLU A 20 -4.91 -7.73 1.88
C GLU A 20 -4.29 -6.62 1.03
N LEU A 21 -3.69 -5.59 1.66
CA LEU A 21 -2.94 -4.56 0.94
C LEU A 21 -1.72 -5.13 0.23
N MET A 22 -1.00 -6.07 0.85
CA MET A 22 0.17 -6.70 0.26
C MET A 22 -0.21 -7.56 -0.95
N GLU A 23 -1.30 -8.32 -0.84
CA GLU A 23 -1.85 -9.10 -1.95
C GLU A 23 -2.22 -8.19 -3.11
N THR A 24 -3.02 -7.16 -2.84
CA THR A 24 -3.48 -6.21 -3.86
C THR A 24 -2.31 -5.52 -4.56
N VAL A 25 -1.31 -5.06 -3.81
CA VAL A 25 -0.12 -4.43 -4.41
C VAL A 25 0.65 -5.43 -5.26
N SER A 26 0.76 -6.68 -4.83
CA SER A 26 1.47 -7.73 -5.58
C SER A 26 0.76 -8.05 -6.91
N GLU A 27 -0.57 -8.13 -6.90
CA GLU A 27 -1.37 -8.30 -8.12
C GLU A 27 -1.26 -7.11 -9.07
N VAL A 28 -1.30 -5.88 -8.53
CA VAL A 28 -1.25 -4.63 -9.33
C VAL A 28 0.12 -4.41 -9.95
N PHE A 29 1.19 -4.76 -9.25
CA PHE A 29 2.57 -4.55 -9.70
C PHE A 29 3.06 -5.64 -10.65
N GLY A 30 2.55 -6.87 -10.53
CA GLY A 30 2.93 -7.98 -11.39
C GLY A 30 4.42 -8.33 -11.36
N ASP A 31 4.85 -9.15 -12.31
CA ASP A 31 6.20 -9.73 -12.34
C ASP A 31 7.29 -8.74 -12.84
N ASP A 32 6.91 -7.60 -13.40
CA ASP A 32 7.84 -6.60 -13.97
C ASP A 32 8.35 -5.58 -12.94
N THR A 33 7.91 -5.71 -11.69
CA THR A 33 8.10 -4.73 -10.64
C THR A 33 8.61 -5.36 -9.34
N TRP A 34 9.76 -4.88 -8.88
CA TRP A 34 10.39 -5.33 -7.64
C TRP A 34 10.26 -4.29 -6.54
N VAL A 35 9.59 -4.65 -5.43
CA VAL A 35 9.49 -3.80 -4.23
C VAL A 35 10.62 -4.16 -3.27
N SER A 36 11.48 -3.18 -2.98
CA SER A 36 12.60 -3.32 -2.05
C SER A 36 12.26 -2.91 -0.62
N ASN A 37 11.29 -2.01 -0.45
CA ASN A 37 10.88 -1.54 0.87
C ASN A 37 9.38 -1.23 0.87
N TRP A 38 8.67 -1.92 1.75
CA TRP A 38 7.24 -1.74 2.02
C TRP A 38 7.09 -1.16 3.44
N ARG A 39 6.43 -0.01 3.55
CA ARG A 39 6.22 0.64 4.86
C ARG A 39 4.80 1.15 4.96
N PHE A 40 4.09 0.69 5.97
CA PHE A 40 2.75 1.18 6.30
C PHE A 40 2.73 1.89 7.65
N TYR A 41 2.23 3.12 7.67
CA TYR A 41 2.13 3.95 8.87
C TYR A 41 1.06 5.03 8.68
N ASN A 42 0.32 5.39 9.73
CA ASN A 42 -0.69 6.45 9.69
C ASN A 42 -1.61 6.37 8.45
N ASN A 43 -2.12 5.17 8.12
CA ASN A 43 -2.94 4.94 6.94
C ASN A 43 -2.27 5.28 5.60
N THR A 44 -0.96 5.45 5.58
CA THR A 44 -0.16 5.73 4.40
C THR A 44 0.72 4.52 4.11
N LEU A 45 0.63 4.04 2.87
CA LEU A 45 1.52 3.03 2.34
C LEU A 45 2.61 3.69 1.50
N GLN A 46 3.86 3.45 1.86
CA GLN A 46 5.03 3.82 1.07
C GLN A 46 5.69 2.58 0.47
N LEU A 47 5.91 2.63 -0.84
CA LEU A 47 6.53 1.59 -1.63
C LEU A 47 7.78 2.16 -2.31
N THR A 48 8.91 1.48 -2.17
CA THR A 48 10.15 1.81 -2.86
C THR A 48 10.66 0.62 -3.63
N GLY A 49 11.02 0.82 -4.90
CA GLY A 49 11.37 -0.30 -5.75
C GLY A 49 11.90 0.10 -7.13
N GLN A 50 11.92 -0.88 -8.02
CA GLN A 50 12.26 -0.74 -9.43
C GLN A 50 11.18 -1.41 -10.26
N SER A 51 10.77 -0.78 -11.36
CA SER A 51 9.75 -1.31 -12.27
C SER A 51 10.16 -1.11 -13.72
N GLY A 52 9.69 -1.98 -14.61
CA GLY A 52 9.81 -1.76 -16.05
C GLY A 52 9.09 -0.49 -16.52
N SER A 53 8.01 -0.10 -15.84
CA SER A 53 7.24 1.12 -16.13
C SER A 53 6.68 1.75 -14.85
N ALA A 54 7.55 2.41 -14.09
CA ALA A 54 7.17 3.06 -12.84
C ALA A 54 6.08 4.11 -13.04
N SER A 55 6.11 4.83 -14.16
CA SER A 55 5.11 5.87 -14.50
C SER A 55 3.68 5.32 -14.57
N ASN A 56 3.51 4.04 -14.94
CA ASN A 56 2.20 3.40 -15.03
C ASN A 56 1.67 2.92 -13.66
N LEU A 57 2.55 2.74 -12.67
CA LEU A 57 2.17 2.21 -11.35
C LEU A 57 1.18 3.12 -10.61
N ILE A 58 1.29 4.45 -10.76
CA ILE A 58 0.32 5.39 -10.16
C ILE A 58 -1.09 5.09 -10.68
N ALA A 59 -1.24 5.04 -12.01
CA ALA A 59 -2.52 4.80 -12.65
C ALA A 59 -3.09 3.42 -12.31
N SER A 60 -2.23 2.40 -12.17
CA SER A 60 -2.65 1.07 -11.74
C SER A 60 -3.14 1.05 -10.28
N LEU A 61 -2.45 1.74 -9.37
CA LEU A 61 -2.86 1.85 -7.96
C LEU A 61 -4.14 2.67 -7.79
N GLU A 62 -4.34 3.73 -8.57
CA GLU A 62 -5.56 4.57 -8.51
C GLU A 62 -6.81 3.87 -9.03
N LYS A 63 -6.68 2.82 -9.86
CA LYS A 63 -7.82 2.00 -10.29
C LYS A 63 -8.37 1.13 -9.16
N THR A 64 -7.58 0.87 -8.13
CA THR A 64 -7.97 0.05 -6.99
C THR A 64 -8.77 0.88 -5.98
N LYS A 65 -9.90 0.35 -5.51
CA LYS A 65 -10.77 1.02 -4.53
C LYS A 65 -10.16 1.18 -3.13
N LEU A 66 -9.05 0.52 -2.84
CA LEU A 66 -8.37 0.55 -1.53
C LEU A 66 -7.43 1.75 -1.36
N PHE A 67 -7.08 2.44 -2.45
CA PHE A 67 -6.03 3.46 -2.47
C PHE A 67 -6.56 4.81 -2.96
N LYS A 68 -5.99 5.89 -2.43
CA LYS A 68 -6.24 7.26 -2.90
C LYS A 68 -5.00 8.13 -2.74
N ASN A 69 -4.99 9.29 -3.40
CA ASN A 69 -3.91 10.27 -3.31
C ASN A 69 -2.52 9.67 -3.60
N THR A 70 -2.46 8.78 -4.60
CA THR A 70 -1.24 8.08 -4.97
C THR A 70 -0.30 9.06 -5.68
N LYS A 71 0.94 9.18 -5.19
CA LYS A 71 1.92 10.12 -5.75
C LYS A 71 3.34 9.63 -5.64
N PHE A 72 4.19 10.12 -6.54
CA PHE A 72 5.63 9.99 -6.39
C PHE A 72 6.13 10.95 -5.32
N ILE A 73 6.92 10.42 -4.38
CA ILE A 73 7.60 11.19 -3.34
C ILE A 73 9.11 11.30 -3.59
N SER A 74 9.57 10.79 -4.72
CA SER A 74 10.90 11.04 -5.28
C SER A 74 10.82 11.09 -6.80
N PRO A 75 11.78 11.76 -7.47
CA PRO A 75 11.89 11.66 -8.93
C PRO A 75 12.02 10.21 -9.38
N VAL A 76 11.31 9.83 -10.44
CA VAL A 76 11.48 8.55 -11.10
C VAL A 76 12.80 8.61 -11.88
N THR A 77 13.70 7.66 -11.63
CA THR A 77 15.03 7.64 -12.27
C THR A 77 15.27 6.32 -12.97
N LYS A 78 15.76 6.36 -14.20
CA LYS A 78 16.09 5.15 -14.95
C LYS A 78 17.49 4.68 -14.57
N ASP A 79 17.59 3.45 -14.08
CA ASP A 79 18.86 2.79 -13.79
C ASP A 79 19.46 2.30 -15.12
N LYS A 80 20.62 2.84 -15.49
CA LYS A 80 21.29 2.50 -16.75
C LYS A 80 21.79 1.06 -16.81
N ARG A 81 21.97 0.39 -15.66
CA ARG A 81 22.50 -0.97 -15.59
C ARG A 81 21.40 -2.01 -15.76
N SER A 82 20.25 -1.82 -15.11
CA SER A 82 19.11 -2.74 -15.21
C SER A 82 18.11 -2.35 -16.30
N GLY A 83 18.13 -1.10 -16.76
CA GLY A 83 17.11 -0.54 -17.66
C GLY A 83 15.80 -0.20 -16.96
N LEU A 84 15.67 -0.49 -15.67
CA LEU A 84 14.45 -0.31 -14.86
C LEU A 84 14.34 1.10 -14.30
N GLU A 85 13.12 1.50 -13.98
CA GLU A 85 12.78 2.78 -13.37
C GLU A 85 12.68 2.63 -11.86
N ARG A 86 13.55 3.32 -11.12
CA ARG A 86 13.48 3.44 -9.66
C ARG A 86 12.35 4.36 -9.28
N PHE A 87 11.52 3.91 -8.34
CA PHE A 87 10.38 4.66 -7.86
C PHE A 87 10.32 4.71 -6.34
N LYS A 88 9.67 5.76 -5.86
CA LYS A 88 9.18 5.86 -4.49
C LYS A 88 7.77 6.45 -4.53
N ILE A 89 6.80 5.62 -4.20
CA ILE A 89 5.37 5.96 -4.24
C ILE A 89 4.85 6.04 -2.81
N SER A 90 3.97 7.01 -2.56
CA SER A 90 3.16 7.10 -1.37
C SER A 90 1.70 7.09 -1.78
N THR A 91 0.89 6.28 -1.10
CA THR A 91 -0.56 6.23 -1.29
C THR A 91 -1.27 6.16 0.05
N GLU A 92 -2.47 6.73 0.13
CA GLU A 92 -3.31 6.66 1.32
C GLU A 92 -4.27 5.47 1.20
N VAL A 93 -4.34 4.67 2.26
CA VAL A 93 -5.25 3.53 2.34
C VAL A 93 -6.60 3.99 2.86
N ILE A 94 -7.64 3.76 2.05
CA ILE A 94 -9.02 3.96 2.43
C ILE A 94 -9.38 2.85 3.42
N LYS A 95 -9.55 3.19 4.70
CA LYS A 95 -10.20 2.28 5.65
C LYS A 95 -11.67 2.25 5.26
N GLU A 96 -12.19 1.09 4.84
CA GLU A 96 -13.60 0.82 5.05
C GLU A 96 -13.81 0.84 6.56
N GLN A 97 -14.47 1.89 7.05
CA GLN A 97 -15.04 1.87 8.38
C GLN A 97 -16.08 0.77 8.34
N HIS A 98 -15.75 -0.41 8.86
CA HIS A 98 -16.74 -1.21 9.53
C HIS A 98 -17.21 -0.36 10.73
N THR A 99 -18.16 0.52 10.46
CA THR A 99 -19.05 1.04 11.48
C THR A 99 -19.80 -0.17 11.97
N ASP A 100 -19.27 -0.81 13.01
CA ASP A 100 -20.10 -1.63 13.87
C ASP A 100 -21.21 -0.68 14.34
N ALA A 101 -22.37 -0.84 13.73
CA ALA A 101 -23.59 -0.25 14.17
C ALA A 101 -23.82 -0.77 15.59
N GLU A 102 -23.41 0.03 16.58
CA GLU A 102 -24.02 0.00 17.90
C GLU A 102 -25.48 0.35 17.69
N ALA A 103 -26.28 -0.71 17.62
CA ALA A 103 -27.71 -0.69 17.76
C ALA A 103 -28.05 0.00 19.09
N GLU A 104 -28.91 1.00 19.02
CA GLU A 104 -29.77 1.41 20.13
C GLU A 104 -31.18 0.88 19.88
#